data_AF-A0A7S0CDK0-F1
#
_entry.id   AF-A0A7S0CDK0-F1
#
_cell.length_a   1.000
_cell.length_b   1.000
_cell.length_c   1.000
_cell.angle_alpha   90.00
_cell.angle_beta   90.00
_cell.angle_gamma   90.00
#
_symmetry.space_group_name_H-M   'P 1'
#
loop_
_entity.id
_entity.type
_entity.pdbx_description
1 polymer ?
#
loop_
_entity_poly.entity_id
_entity_poly.type
_entity_poly.pdbx_seq_one_letter_code
_entity_poly.pdbx_strand_id
1 'polypeptide(L)'
;LVRQKEAIRIMEAVLGSDRFQILKGLSSTLMVTSPEESNDVTEDDGDEERVGRYVQEAMALFSDARSNDDSSEETTHPRNQNDMEALEMLSELVVCFPRPSVRQTLLLDIQDRIDTLEGRPKTTSSSQQTPNKIELRDEDLEEKFIRGSGAGGQKVNKTSNRVVLLHKPTSLRVECQDTRSLTQNRKIARKRLLQKLDDFYNGEESKSAIKAGIKSEKKAKNKSKKKQRQKKKQKQ
;
A
#
# COMPACT_ATOMS: atom_id res chain seq x y z
N LEU A 1 0.53 6.98 22.28
CA LEU A 1 1.18 6.28 23.41
C LEU A 1 0.25 6.09 24.61
N VAL A 2 -0.32 7.14 25.24
CA VAL A 2 -1.25 6.95 26.37
C VAL A 2 -2.50 6.18 25.95
N ARG A 3 -3.20 6.62 24.90
CA ARG A 3 -4.38 5.91 24.35
C ARG A 3 -4.07 4.46 23.94
N GLN A 4 -3.00 4.23 23.21
CA GLN A 4 -2.57 2.88 22.80
C GLN A 4 -2.29 1.93 23.97
N LYS A 5 -1.66 2.42 25.05
CA LYS A 5 -1.41 1.61 26.25
C LYS A 5 -2.72 1.25 26.95
N GLU A 6 -3.67 2.19 26.95
CA GLU A 6 -5.00 1.95 27.50
C GLU A 6 -5.78 0.94 26.65
N ALA A 7 -5.77 1.09 25.32
CA ALA A 7 -6.38 0.14 24.39
C ALA A 7 -5.84 -1.29 24.57
N ILE A 8 -4.52 -1.43 24.69
CA ILE A 8 -3.87 -2.72 24.97
C ILE A 8 -4.37 -3.32 26.29
N ARG A 9 -4.46 -2.50 27.33
CA ARG A 9 -4.92 -2.94 28.66
C ARG A 9 -6.38 -3.39 28.64
N ILE A 10 -7.24 -2.63 27.97
CA ILE A 10 -8.66 -2.96 27.80
C ILE A 10 -8.81 -4.25 26.99
N MET A 11 -8.07 -4.40 25.89
CA MET A 11 -8.09 -5.62 25.09
C MET A 11 -7.65 -6.86 25.86
N GLU A 12 -6.58 -6.75 26.66
CA GLU A 12 -6.11 -7.87 27.48
C GLU A 12 -7.14 -8.28 28.55
N ALA A 13 -7.87 -7.31 29.09
CA ALA A 13 -8.97 -7.57 30.02
C ALA A 13 -10.17 -8.25 29.34
N VAL A 14 -10.55 -7.79 28.14
CA VAL A 14 -11.71 -8.31 27.39
C VAL A 14 -11.45 -9.70 26.81
N LEU A 15 -10.27 -9.94 26.24
CA LEU A 15 -9.93 -11.20 25.57
C LEU A 15 -9.42 -12.28 26.54
N GLY A 16 -8.90 -11.87 27.70
CA GLY A 16 -8.11 -12.73 28.56
C GLY A 16 -6.70 -13.01 28.00
N SER A 17 -5.82 -13.50 28.87
CA SER A 17 -4.39 -13.67 28.56
C SER A 17 -4.14 -14.54 27.32
N ASP A 18 -4.79 -15.69 27.20
CA ASP A 18 -4.49 -16.67 26.15
C ASP A 18 -4.83 -16.14 24.76
N ARG A 19 -6.02 -15.53 24.62
CA ARG A 19 -6.50 -15.01 23.33
C ARG A 19 -5.81 -13.71 22.96
N PHE A 20 -5.44 -12.91 23.95
CA PHE A 20 -4.61 -11.74 23.73
C PHE A 20 -3.22 -12.11 23.18
N GLN A 21 -2.63 -13.23 23.62
CA GLN A 21 -1.38 -13.74 23.04
C GLN A 21 -1.57 -14.21 21.60
N ILE A 22 -2.70 -14.85 21.27
CA ILE A 22 -3.02 -15.20 19.88
C ILE A 22 -3.11 -13.94 19.01
N LEU A 23 -3.84 -12.91 19.45
CA LEU A 23 -3.97 -11.65 18.73
C LEU A 23 -2.61 -10.96 18.50
N LYS A 24 -1.71 -11.00 19.50
CA LYS A 24 -0.32 -10.53 19.35
C LYS A 24 0.45 -11.33 18.29
N GLY A 25 0.27 -12.65 18.26
CA GLY A 25 0.83 -13.51 17.22
C GLY A 25 0.39 -13.11 15.82
N LEU A 26 -0.93 -12.91 15.64
CA LEU A 26 -1.50 -12.45 14.37
C LEU A 26 -0.96 -11.07 13.95
N SER A 27 -0.86 -10.14 14.90
CA SER A 27 -0.28 -8.82 14.65
C SER A 27 1.21 -8.92 14.24
N SER A 28 1.98 -9.79 14.89
CA SER A 28 3.38 -10.05 14.54
C SER A 28 3.51 -10.62 13.11
N THR A 29 2.67 -11.59 12.75
CA THR A 29 2.61 -12.16 11.39
C THR A 29 2.29 -11.09 10.35
N LEU A 30 1.42 -10.13 10.69
CA LEU A 30 1.11 -8.99 9.82
C LEU A 30 2.30 -8.02 9.66
N MET A 31 3.16 -7.91 10.68
CA MET A 31 4.38 -7.08 10.66
C MET A 31 5.55 -7.71 9.90
N VAL A 32 5.68 -9.05 9.87
CA VAL A 32 6.80 -9.75 9.22
C VAL A 32 6.77 -9.53 7.70
N THR A 33 7.93 -9.21 7.12
CA THR A 33 8.17 -9.20 5.68
C THR A 33 8.49 -10.63 5.27
N SER A 34 7.72 -11.27 4.39
CA SER A 34 8.29 -12.38 3.61
C SER A 34 9.42 -11.79 2.76
N PRO A 35 10.69 -12.18 2.94
CA PRO A 35 11.79 -11.67 2.13
C PRO A 35 11.87 -12.31 0.74
N GLU A 36 11.03 -13.30 0.43
CA GLU A 36 11.21 -14.16 -0.74
C GLU A 36 10.28 -13.86 -1.93
N GLU A 37 9.35 -12.91 -1.85
CA GLU A 37 8.43 -12.64 -2.97
C GLU A 37 8.69 -11.29 -3.66
N SER A 38 9.66 -11.35 -4.56
CA SER A 38 9.62 -10.77 -5.90
C SER A 38 9.81 -9.26 -6.11
N ASN A 39 10.69 -8.95 -7.04
CA ASN A 39 10.86 -7.67 -7.73
C ASN A 39 9.71 -7.41 -8.74
N ASP A 40 8.50 -7.90 -8.45
CA ASP A 40 7.36 -7.87 -9.36
C ASP A 40 6.16 -7.12 -8.76
N VAL A 41 5.32 -6.56 -9.62
CA VAL A 41 4.38 -5.47 -9.35
C VAL A 41 3.11 -5.94 -8.60
N THR A 42 3.17 -7.02 -7.82
CA THR A 42 2.03 -7.64 -7.12
C THR A 42 2.15 -7.60 -5.59
N GLU A 43 2.97 -6.70 -5.04
CA GLU A 43 3.12 -6.52 -3.58
C GLU A 43 1.81 -6.10 -2.87
N ASP A 44 0.82 -5.54 -3.59
CA ASP A 44 -0.41 -4.96 -3.01
C ASP A 44 -1.49 -6.02 -2.71
N ASP A 45 -1.68 -7.02 -3.58
CA ASP A 45 -2.75 -8.02 -3.43
C ASP A 45 -2.53 -8.92 -2.19
N GLY A 46 -1.27 -9.18 -1.83
CA GLY A 46 -0.93 -10.01 -0.67
C GLY A 46 -1.16 -9.32 0.67
N ASP A 47 -1.02 -7.99 0.75
CA ASP A 47 -1.27 -7.24 1.98
C ASP A 47 -2.77 -7.16 2.29
N GLU A 48 -3.64 -7.03 1.26
CA GLU A 48 -5.10 -7.01 1.41
C GLU A 48 -5.63 -8.34 1.98
N GLU A 49 -5.20 -9.47 1.43
CA GLU A 49 -5.60 -10.79 1.91
C GLU A 49 -5.14 -11.05 3.35
N ARG A 50 -3.90 -10.64 3.68
CA ARG A 50 -3.33 -10.78 5.03
C ARG A 50 -4.06 -9.90 6.05
N VAL A 51 -4.42 -8.67 5.67
CA VAL A 51 -5.19 -7.77 6.51
C VAL A 51 -6.60 -8.30 6.73
N GLY A 52 -7.29 -8.74 5.68
CA GLY A 52 -8.63 -9.31 5.79
C GLY A 52 -8.68 -10.52 6.73
N ARG A 53 -7.70 -11.43 6.63
CA ARG A 53 -7.52 -12.55 7.56
C ARG A 53 -7.28 -12.09 8.99
N TYR A 54 -6.38 -11.11 9.19
CA TYR A 54 -6.11 -10.54 10.52
C TYR A 54 -7.37 -9.99 11.19
N VAL A 55 -8.15 -9.16 10.50
CA VAL A 55 -9.36 -8.54 11.08
C VAL A 55 -10.42 -9.60 11.34
N GLN A 56 -10.60 -10.56 10.44
CA GLN A 56 -11.55 -11.66 10.63
C GLN A 56 -11.22 -12.52 11.85
N GLU A 57 -9.96 -12.96 11.99
CA GLU A 57 -9.53 -13.76 13.13
C GLU A 57 -9.54 -12.96 14.43
N ALA A 58 -9.17 -11.68 14.40
CA ALA A 58 -9.26 -10.80 15.57
C ALA A 58 -10.71 -10.68 16.07
N MET A 59 -11.67 -10.41 15.18
CA MET A 59 -13.10 -10.34 15.54
C MET A 59 -13.63 -11.67 16.12
N ALA A 60 -13.18 -12.81 15.57
CA ALA A 60 -13.55 -14.12 16.11
C ALA A 60 -13.08 -14.30 17.57
N LEU A 61 -11.85 -13.87 17.89
CA LEU A 61 -11.33 -13.92 19.26
C LEU A 61 -12.18 -13.08 20.25
N PHE A 62 -12.65 -11.90 19.81
CA PHE A 62 -13.54 -11.06 20.62
C PHE A 62 -14.92 -11.69 20.80
N SER A 63 -15.49 -12.26 19.73
CA SER A 63 -16.77 -12.97 19.79
C SER A 63 -16.72 -14.15 20.75
N ASP A 64 -15.67 -14.98 20.66
CA ASP A 64 -15.51 -16.13 21.53
C ASP A 64 -15.31 -15.70 22.99
N ALA A 65 -14.69 -14.54 23.26
CA ALA A 65 -14.32 -14.13 24.62
C ALA A 65 -15.57 -13.86 25.45
N ARG A 66 -16.62 -13.39 24.79
CA ARG A 66 -17.90 -13.08 25.39
C ARG A 66 -18.81 -14.30 25.50
N SER A 67 -18.62 -15.35 24.69
CA SER A 67 -19.43 -16.57 24.78
C SER A 67 -19.09 -17.47 25.97
N ASN A 68 -17.90 -17.30 26.57
CA ASN A 68 -17.46 -18.11 27.71
C ASN A 68 -17.84 -17.51 29.07
N ASP A 69 -18.38 -16.29 29.12
CA ASP A 69 -18.77 -15.61 30.35
C ASP A 69 -20.25 -15.88 30.72
N ASP A 70 -20.74 -17.08 30.41
CA ASP A 70 -22.10 -17.57 30.71
C ASP A 70 -22.27 -17.97 32.19
N SER A 71 -21.57 -17.27 33.09
CA SER A 71 -21.80 -17.37 34.52
C SER A 71 -22.18 -16.00 35.07
N SER A 72 -23.48 -15.75 35.04
CA SER A 72 -24.27 -14.99 36.02
C SER A 72 -24.70 -13.53 35.77
N GLU A 73 -24.37 -12.87 34.65
CA GLU A 73 -25.04 -11.59 34.33
C GLU A 73 -25.40 -11.50 32.84
N GLU A 74 -26.71 -11.37 32.60
CA GLU A 74 -27.36 -11.19 31.32
C GLU A 74 -26.86 -9.90 30.64
N THR A 75 -25.73 -9.97 29.95
CA THR A 75 -25.19 -8.86 29.15
C THR A 75 -26.03 -8.68 27.89
N THR A 76 -27.09 -7.90 28.03
CA THR A 76 -28.05 -7.48 26.99
C THR A 76 -27.44 -6.54 25.94
N HIS A 77 -26.18 -6.72 25.55
CA HIS A 77 -25.58 -5.95 24.47
C HIS A 77 -25.82 -6.65 23.12
N PRO A 78 -26.46 -5.98 22.14
CA PRO A 78 -26.69 -6.58 20.84
C PRO A 78 -25.34 -6.90 20.18
N ARG A 79 -25.26 -8.03 19.48
CA ARG A 79 -24.02 -8.52 18.82
C ARG A 79 -23.29 -7.44 18.02
N ASN A 80 -24.04 -6.56 17.35
CA ASN A 80 -23.50 -5.43 16.59
C ASN A 80 -22.73 -4.43 17.47
N GLN A 81 -23.17 -4.18 18.71
CA GLN A 81 -22.47 -3.29 19.65
C GLN A 81 -21.13 -3.90 20.09
N ASN A 82 -21.08 -5.23 20.24
CA ASN A 82 -19.85 -5.95 20.59
C ASN A 82 -18.84 -5.93 19.44
N ASP A 83 -19.31 -6.15 18.21
CA ASP A 83 -18.49 -6.11 17.01
C ASP A 83 -17.96 -4.68 16.75
N MET A 84 -18.78 -3.65 17.02
CA MET A 84 -18.37 -2.24 16.96
C MET A 84 -17.25 -1.92 17.96
N GLU A 85 -17.41 -2.34 19.23
CA GLU A 85 -16.40 -2.10 20.26
C GLU A 85 -15.06 -2.79 19.93
N ALA A 86 -15.11 -4.01 19.38
CA ALA A 86 -13.93 -4.72 18.89
C ALA A 86 -13.23 -3.96 17.74
N LEU A 87 -14.00 -3.48 16.77
CA LEU A 87 -13.48 -2.73 15.63
C LEU A 87 -12.89 -1.38 16.05
N GLU A 88 -13.50 -0.68 17.00
CA GLU A 88 -12.96 0.55 17.58
C GLU A 88 -11.61 0.30 18.28
N MET A 89 -11.52 -0.74 19.11
CA MET A 89 -10.25 -1.14 19.76
C MET A 89 -9.15 -1.47 18.75
N LEU A 90 -9.49 -2.21 17.69
CA LEU A 90 -8.55 -2.53 16.60
C LEU A 90 -8.10 -1.26 15.86
N SER A 91 -9.00 -0.30 15.65
CA SER A 91 -8.70 0.96 14.97
C SER A 91 -7.62 1.78 15.70
N GLU A 92 -7.65 1.80 17.04
CA GLU A 92 -6.67 2.53 17.84
C GLU A 92 -5.25 1.93 17.74
N LEU A 93 -5.15 0.62 17.48
CA LEU A 93 -3.89 -0.09 17.34
C LEU A 93 -3.29 -0.01 15.95
N VAL A 94 -4.02 0.46 14.93
CA VAL A 94 -3.48 0.54 13.57
C VAL A 94 -2.18 1.35 13.52
N VAL A 95 -2.08 2.40 14.33
CA VAL A 95 -0.90 3.27 14.40
C VAL A 95 0.39 2.51 14.79
N CYS A 96 0.26 1.36 15.46
CA CYS A 96 1.38 0.52 15.88
C CYS A 96 2.02 -0.28 14.73
N PHE A 97 1.37 -0.39 13.57
CA PHE A 97 1.94 -1.08 12.42
C PHE A 97 2.96 -0.18 11.68
N PRO A 98 4.18 -0.68 11.38
CA PRO A 98 5.24 0.14 10.80
C PRO A 98 5.05 0.47 9.32
N ARG A 99 4.25 -0.31 8.58
CA ARG A 99 4.06 -0.14 7.14
C ARG A 99 2.86 0.75 6.83
N PRO A 100 3.02 1.81 6.00
CA PRO A 100 1.91 2.68 5.64
C PRO A 100 0.84 1.97 4.81
N SER A 101 1.22 1.04 3.91
CA SER A 101 0.28 0.24 3.10
C SER A 101 -0.67 -0.56 4.00
N VAL A 102 -0.10 -1.41 4.85
CA VAL A 102 -0.87 -2.24 5.81
C VAL A 102 -1.77 -1.40 6.69
N ARG A 103 -1.30 -0.25 7.20
CA ARG A 103 -2.13 0.65 8.01
C ARG A 103 -3.34 1.18 7.24
N GLN A 104 -3.13 1.58 5.99
CA GLN A 104 -4.17 2.11 5.14
C GLN A 104 -5.21 1.04 4.83
N THR A 105 -4.78 -0.15 4.42
CA THR A 105 -5.66 -1.29 4.14
C THR A 105 -6.44 -1.72 5.38
N LEU A 106 -5.78 -1.76 6.55
CA LEU A 106 -6.42 -2.12 7.82
C LEU A 106 -7.49 -1.10 8.24
N LEU A 107 -7.23 0.20 8.08
CA LEU A 107 -8.22 1.23 8.37
C LEU A 107 -9.43 1.15 7.44
N LEU A 108 -9.20 0.88 6.15
CA LEU A 108 -10.28 0.74 5.18
C LEU A 108 -11.15 -0.47 5.49
N ASP A 109 -10.56 -1.65 5.74
CA ASP A 109 -11.33 -2.86 6.08
C ASP A 109 -12.13 -2.68 7.38
N ILE A 110 -11.53 -2.07 8.40
CA ILE A 110 -12.22 -1.77 9.66
C ILE A 110 -13.40 -0.82 9.42
N GLN A 111 -13.19 0.25 8.64
CA GLN A 111 -14.25 1.23 8.36
C GLN A 111 -15.39 0.63 7.54
N ASP A 112 -15.10 -0.19 6.53
CA ASP A 112 -16.12 -0.88 5.72
C ASP A 112 -17.00 -1.80 6.57
N ARG A 113 -16.40 -2.47 7.57
CA ARG A 113 -17.14 -3.31 8.52
C ARG A 113 -18.00 -2.48 9.47
N ILE A 114 -17.48 -1.36 9.98
CA ILE A 114 -18.26 -0.40 10.78
C ILE A 114 -19.45 0.10 9.97
N ASP A 115 -19.25 0.56 8.74
CA ASP A 115 -20.30 1.07 7.87
C ASP A 115 -21.38 0.00 7.60
N THR A 116 -20.96 -1.25 7.41
CA THR A 116 -21.86 -2.40 7.25
C THR A 116 -22.71 -2.64 8.51
N LEU A 117 -22.12 -2.54 9.70
CA LEU A 117 -22.82 -2.74 10.98
C LEU A 117 -23.78 -1.58 11.30
N GLU A 118 -23.40 -0.34 10.97
CA GLU A 118 -24.24 0.85 11.13
C GLU A 118 -25.36 0.93 10.07
N GLY A 119 -25.40 0.01 9.11
CA GLY A 119 -26.37 0.01 8.02
C GLY A 119 -26.17 1.17 7.04
N ARG A 120 -24.99 1.80 7.05
CA ARG A 120 -24.63 2.79 6.04
C ARG A 120 -24.50 2.07 4.71
N PRO A 121 -24.96 2.67 3.60
CA PRO A 121 -24.63 2.14 2.30
C PRO A 121 -23.11 2.06 2.24
N LYS A 122 -22.56 0.85 2.00
CA LYS A 122 -21.15 0.69 1.65
C LYS A 122 -20.87 1.80 0.66
N THR A 123 -19.98 2.72 1.00
CA THR A 123 -19.58 3.74 0.05
C THR A 123 -19.09 2.96 -1.15
N THR A 124 -19.87 2.98 -2.22
CA THR A 124 -19.60 2.26 -3.48
C THR A 124 -18.37 2.82 -4.21
N SER A 125 -17.53 3.57 -3.49
CA SER A 125 -16.11 3.75 -3.73
C SER A 125 -15.30 2.52 -3.34
N SER A 126 -15.74 1.31 -3.70
CA SER A 126 -14.88 0.11 -3.81
C SER A 126 -13.96 0.20 -5.03
N SER A 127 -13.49 1.40 -5.35
CA SER A 127 -12.47 1.67 -6.35
C SER A 127 -11.65 2.86 -5.84
N GLN A 128 -10.45 2.53 -5.37
CA GLN A 128 -9.27 3.39 -5.42
C GLN A 128 -9.22 4.55 -4.42
N GLN A 129 -8.67 4.27 -3.24
CA GLN A 129 -7.65 5.16 -2.66
C GLN A 129 -6.44 4.35 -2.19
N THR A 130 -5.91 3.49 -3.06
CA THR A 130 -4.46 3.46 -3.33
C THR A 130 -4.21 4.56 -4.38
N PRO A 131 -3.00 5.15 -4.52
CA PRO A 131 -2.75 6.09 -5.63
C PRO A 131 -3.20 5.43 -6.92
N ASN A 132 -4.25 5.97 -7.56
CA ASN A 132 -5.07 5.33 -8.58
C ASN A 132 -4.21 4.39 -9.43
N LYS A 133 -4.43 3.08 -9.34
CA LYS A 133 -3.77 2.11 -10.22
C LYS A 133 -4.29 2.39 -11.63
N ILE A 134 -3.58 3.25 -12.36
CA ILE A 134 -3.97 3.61 -13.72
C ILE A 134 -3.78 2.38 -14.59
N GLU A 135 -4.89 1.73 -14.93
CA GLU A 135 -4.88 0.61 -15.86
C GLU A 135 -4.83 1.13 -17.29
N LEU A 136 -3.75 0.79 -18.00
CA LEU A 136 -3.60 1.11 -19.41
C LEU A 136 -4.36 0.08 -20.24
N ARG A 137 -5.51 0.47 -20.79
CA ARG A 137 -6.24 -0.33 -21.78
C ARG A 137 -5.58 -0.19 -23.15
N ASP A 138 -5.40 -1.30 -23.85
CA ASP A 138 -4.78 -1.29 -25.18
C ASP A 138 -5.62 -0.50 -26.22
N GLU A 139 -6.94 -0.40 -26.01
CA GLU A 139 -7.89 0.32 -26.88
C GLU A 139 -7.66 1.84 -26.89
N ASP A 140 -7.22 2.39 -25.75
CA ASP A 140 -6.94 3.80 -25.54
C ASP A 140 -5.54 4.21 -26.04
N LEU A 141 -4.74 3.24 -26.46
CA LEU A 141 -3.38 3.45 -26.95
C LEU A 141 -3.32 3.46 -28.47
N GLU A 142 -2.63 4.45 -29.01
CA GLU A 142 -2.17 4.46 -30.38
C GLU A 142 -0.66 4.19 -30.40
N GLU A 143 -0.27 3.07 -31.02
CA GLU A 143 1.11 2.65 -31.13
C GLU A 143 1.63 2.84 -32.55
N LYS A 144 2.77 3.52 -32.67
CA LYS A 144 3.47 3.76 -33.95
C LYS A 144 4.93 3.34 -33.86
N PHE A 145 5.40 2.67 -34.90
CA PHE A 145 6.79 2.26 -35.03
C PHE A 145 7.47 3.10 -36.10
N ILE A 146 8.49 3.84 -35.69
CA ILE A 146 9.24 4.73 -36.57
C ILE A 146 10.70 4.29 -36.65
N ARG A 147 11.37 4.67 -37.74
CA ARG A 147 12.82 4.48 -37.86
C ARG A 147 13.54 5.38 -36.86
N GLY A 148 14.62 4.88 -36.29
CA GLY A 148 15.46 5.69 -35.42
C GLY A 148 16.03 6.88 -36.19
N SER A 149 16.18 8.02 -35.52
CA SER A 149 16.80 9.23 -36.09
C SER A 149 18.02 9.60 -35.26
N GLY A 150 19.16 9.88 -35.90
CA GLY A 150 20.37 10.37 -35.24
C GLY A 150 21.66 9.77 -35.79
N ALA A 151 22.80 10.10 -35.17
CA ALA A 151 24.14 9.61 -35.52
C ALA A 151 24.37 8.12 -35.16
N GLY A 152 23.32 7.29 -35.23
CA GLY A 152 23.41 5.85 -34.99
C GLY A 152 24.03 5.11 -36.18
N GLY A 153 24.51 3.89 -35.92
CA GLY A 153 25.01 3.01 -36.98
C GLY A 153 23.92 2.59 -37.97
N GLN A 154 24.32 1.97 -39.09
CA GLN A 154 23.42 1.58 -40.19
C GLN A 154 22.15 0.84 -39.73
N LYS A 155 22.24 0.02 -38.68
CA LYS A 155 21.13 -0.75 -38.14
C LYS A 155 20.01 0.12 -37.55
N VAL A 156 20.35 1.25 -36.93
CA VAL A 156 19.38 2.17 -36.31
C VAL A 156 18.53 2.88 -37.37
N ASN A 157 19.15 3.24 -38.50
CA ASN A 157 18.47 3.95 -39.59
C ASN A 157 17.62 3.02 -40.46
N LYS A 158 17.96 1.72 -40.51
CA LYS A 158 17.24 0.72 -41.31
C LYS A 158 16.04 0.12 -40.56
N THR A 159 16.17 -0.14 -39.26
CA THR A 159 15.13 -0.84 -38.48
C THR A 159 14.15 0.14 -37.82
N SER A 160 12.85 -0.13 -37.94
CA SER A 160 11.77 0.62 -37.27
C SER A 160 11.58 0.18 -35.81
N ASN A 161 12.61 0.37 -34.98
CA ASN A 161 12.61 -0.08 -33.58
C ASN A 161 12.23 1.02 -32.57
N ARG A 162 12.06 2.28 -33.01
CA ARG A 162 11.63 3.37 -32.14
C ARG A 162 10.11 3.32 -32.00
N VAL A 163 9.65 3.25 -30.76
CA VAL A 163 8.23 3.13 -30.42
C VAL A 163 7.72 4.49 -29.98
N VAL A 164 6.61 4.92 -30.56
CA VAL A 164 5.84 6.10 -30.16
C VAL A 164 4.49 5.60 -29.66
N LEU A 165 4.17 5.90 -28.39
CA LEU A 165 2.87 5.62 -27.80
C LEU A 165 2.16 6.94 -27.53
N LEU A 166 0.89 7.01 -27.93
CA LEU A 166 -0.03 8.10 -27.62
C LEU A 166 -1.21 7.54 -26.84
N HIS A 167 -1.51 8.13 -25.69
CA HIS A 167 -2.74 7.85 -24.94
C HIS A 167 -3.84 8.78 -25.45
N LYS A 168 -4.85 8.24 -26.13
CA LYS A 168 -5.90 9.03 -26.81
C LYS A 168 -6.63 10.00 -25.87
N PRO A 169 -7.15 9.59 -24.69
CA PRO A 169 -7.99 10.48 -23.90
C PRO A 169 -7.19 11.57 -23.16
N THR A 170 -5.90 11.37 -22.86
CA THR A 170 -5.05 12.40 -22.21
C THR A 170 -4.12 13.12 -23.19
N SER A 171 -4.06 12.69 -24.45
CA SER A 171 -3.13 13.17 -25.46
C SER A 171 -1.64 13.11 -25.05
N LEU A 172 -1.30 12.28 -24.05
CA LEU A 172 0.08 12.11 -23.60
C LEU A 172 0.87 11.24 -24.57
N ARG A 173 1.99 11.78 -25.06
CA ARG A 173 2.91 11.10 -25.97
C ARG A 173 4.20 10.69 -25.26
N VAL A 174 4.64 9.47 -25.52
CA VAL A 174 5.92 8.93 -25.05
C VAL A 174 6.63 8.27 -26.23
N GLU A 175 7.93 8.51 -26.30
CA GLU A 175 8.80 7.91 -27.31
C GLU A 175 9.92 7.14 -26.62
N CYS A 176 10.29 6.00 -27.19
CA CYS A 176 11.35 5.16 -26.66
C CYS A 176 12.22 4.56 -27.76
N GLN A 177 13.54 4.77 -27.63
CA GLN A 177 14.58 4.19 -28.48
C GLN A 177 15.79 3.77 -27.64
N ASP A 178 15.54 3.22 -26.45
CA ASP A 178 16.60 2.87 -25.49
C ASP A 178 17.42 1.66 -25.95
N THR A 179 16.78 0.72 -26.66
CA THR A 179 17.40 -0.56 -27.02
C THR A 179 17.25 -0.87 -28.50
N ARG A 180 18.03 -1.85 -28.97
CA ARG A 180 17.93 -2.36 -30.35
C ARG A 180 16.67 -3.20 -30.60
N SER A 181 15.97 -3.63 -29.55
CA SER A 181 14.82 -4.55 -29.62
C SER A 181 13.50 -3.79 -29.55
N LEU A 182 12.62 -4.06 -30.53
CA LEU A 182 11.29 -3.45 -30.59
C LEU A 182 10.45 -3.79 -29.36
N THR A 183 10.37 -5.07 -29.00
CA THR A 183 9.55 -5.57 -27.88
C THR A 183 9.98 -4.96 -26.55
N GLN A 184 11.29 -4.80 -26.36
CA GLN A 184 11.83 -4.17 -25.16
C GLN A 184 11.49 -2.67 -25.13
N ASN A 185 11.64 -1.97 -26.27
CA ASN A 185 11.24 -0.57 -26.39
C ASN A 185 9.73 -0.37 -26.16
N ARG A 186 8.88 -1.31 -26.60
CA ARG A 186 7.43 -1.31 -26.34
C ARG A 186 7.10 -1.39 -24.84
N LYS A 187 7.73 -2.33 -24.13
CA LYS A 187 7.58 -2.48 -22.68
C LYS A 187 8.03 -1.22 -21.93
N ILE A 188 9.19 -0.67 -22.30
CA ILE A 188 9.73 0.54 -21.69
C ILE A 188 8.82 1.75 -21.97
N ALA A 189 8.34 1.90 -23.20
CA ALA A 189 7.42 2.98 -23.57
C ALA A 189 6.13 2.92 -22.75
N ARG A 190 5.53 1.74 -22.58
CA ARG A 190 4.33 1.55 -21.73
C ARG A 190 4.61 1.95 -20.28
N LYS A 191 5.73 1.51 -19.71
CA LYS A 191 6.13 1.86 -18.34
C LYS A 191 6.31 3.37 -18.15
N ARG A 192 6.93 4.05 -19.12
CA ARG A 192 7.11 5.50 -19.12
C ARG A 192 5.78 6.25 -19.28
N LEU A 193 4.87 5.74 -20.11
CA LEU A 193 3.54 6.32 -20.29
C LEU A 193 2.71 6.20 -19.00
N LEU A 194 2.76 5.04 -18.35
CA LEU A 194 2.09 4.83 -17.07
C LEU A 194 2.61 5.79 -16.00
N GLN A 195 3.93 5.99 -15.93
CA GLN A 195 4.52 6.95 -15.00
C GLN A 195 4.05 8.39 -15.28
N LYS A 196 3.99 8.81 -16.54
CA LYS A 196 3.46 10.13 -16.90
C LYS A 196 1.98 10.29 -16.57
N LEU A 197 1.19 9.24 -16.73
CA LEU A 197 -0.22 9.25 -16.35
C LEU A 197 -0.37 9.35 -14.83
N ASP A 198 0.43 8.61 -14.06
CA ASP A 198 0.46 8.68 -12.60
C ASP A 198 0.79 10.09 -12.12
N ASP A 199 1.82 10.70 -12.71
CA ASP A 199 2.17 12.09 -12.41
C ASP A 199 1.06 13.09 -12.82
N PHE A 200 0.33 12.81 -13.91
CA PHE A 200 -0.76 13.67 -14.40
C PHE A 200 -2.01 13.62 -13.52
N TYR A 201 -2.41 12.44 -13.05
CA TYR A 201 -3.60 12.26 -12.22
C TYR A 201 -3.35 12.49 -10.73
N ASN A 202 -2.22 12.01 -10.21
CA ASN A 202 -1.95 11.96 -8.78
C ASN A 202 -0.98 13.07 -8.29
N GLY A 203 -0.29 13.77 -9.19
CA GLY A 203 0.52 14.95 -8.85
C GLY A 203 1.54 14.71 -7.73
N GLU A 204 1.36 15.35 -6.58
CA GLU A 204 2.24 15.20 -5.40
C GLU A 204 2.14 13.83 -4.73
N GLU A 205 1.04 13.12 -4.95
CA GLU A 205 0.81 11.76 -4.46
C GLU A 205 1.31 10.69 -5.43
N SER A 206 1.92 11.08 -6.56
CA SER A 206 2.45 10.11 -7.52
C SER A 206 3.56 9.27 -6.92
N LYS A 207 3.70 8.03 -7.41
CA LYS A 207 4.76 7.12 -6.95
C LYS A 207 6.16 7.72 -7.18
N SER A 208 6.31 8.56 -8.21
CA SER A 208 7.54 9.29 -8.52
C SER A 208 7.86 10.35 -7.46
N ALA A 209 6.86 11.16 -7.08
CA ALA A 209 6.99 12.24 -6.12
C ALA A 209 7.32 11.71 -4.71
N ILE A 210 6.60 10.68 -4.27
CA ILE A 210 6.84 10.00 -2.98
C ILE A 210 8.26 9.41 -2.94
N LYS A 211 8.68 8.70 -4.00
CA LYS A 211 10.05 8.16 -4.10
C LYS A 211 11.11 9.25 -4.09
N ALA A 212 10.85 10.39 -4.72
CA ALA A 212 11.76 11.53 -4.72
C ALA A 212 11.90 12.14 -3.32
N GLY A 213 10.79 12.31 -2.58
CA GLY A 213 10.77 12.78 -1.20
C GLY A 213 11.55 11.86 -0.26
N ILE A 214 11.32 10.54 -0.33
CA ILE A 214 12.06 9.57 0.49
C ILE A 214 13.56 9.60 0.17
N LYS A 215 13.94 9.76 -1.11
CA LYS A 215 15.34 9.81 -1.53
C LYS A 215 16.03 11.10 -1.06
N SER A 216 15.34 12.24 -1.09
CA SER A 216 15.88 13.52 -0.60
C SER A 216 16.08 13.49 0.92
N GLU A 217 15.13 12.92 1.66
CA GLU A 217 15.21 12.77 3.11
C GLU A 217 16.35 11.82 3.52
N LYS A 218 16.51 10.69 2.84
CA LYS A 218 17.65 9.76 3.05
C LYS A 218 18.99 10.45 2.77
N LYS A 219 19.08 11.26 1.71
CA LYS A 219 20.30 12.03 1.41
C LYS A 219 20.58 13.09 2.48
N ALA A 220 19.55 13.79 2.98
CA ALA A 220 19.70 14.78 4.05
C ALA A 220 20.19 14.13 5.36
N LYS A 221 19.61 13.00 5.77
CA LYS A 221 20.04 12.21 6.94
C LYS A 221 21.48 11.72 6.80
N ASN A 222 21.88 11.26 5.62
CA ASN A 222 23.27 10.81 5.40
C ASN A 222 24.27 11.98 5.43
N LYS A 223 23.89 13.14 4.87
CA LYS A 223 24.72 14.36 4.90
C LYS A 223 24.90 14.89 6.33
N SER A 224 23.84 14.91 7.13
CA SER A 224 23.90 15.35 8.54
C SER A 224 24.79 14.43 9.38
N LYS A 225 24.61 13.10 9.25
CA LYS A 225 25.47 12.09 9.92
C LYS A 225 26.94 12.25 9.53
N LYS A 226 27.26 12.49 8.26
CA LYS A 226 28.64 12.72 7.79
C LYS A 226 29.25 13.97 8.43
N LYS A 227 28.51 15.09 8.46
CA LYS A 227 28.94 16.35 9.08
C LYS A 227 29.20 16.19 10.58
N GLN A 228 28.36 15.43 11.28
CA GLN A 228 28.51 15.14 12.71
C GLN A 228 29.77 14.31 13.01
N ARG A 229 30.06 13.28 12.19
CA ARG A 229 31.29 12.47 12.30
C ARG A 229 32.55 13.30 12.08
N GLN A 230 32.54 14.22 11.11
CA GLN A 230 33.67 15.11 10.84
C GLN A 230 33.94 16.09 12.00
N LYS A 231 32.89 16.69 12.58
CA LYS A 231 33.04 17.56 13.76
C LYS A 231 33.60 16.84 14.99
N LYS A 232 33.23 15.57 15.22
CA LYS A 232 33.78 14.77 16.33
C LYS A 232 35.28 14.49 16.14
N LYS A 233 35.71 14.20 14.91
CA LYS A 233 37.12 13.96 14.58
C LYS A 233 38.02 15.20 14.68
N GLN A 234 37.46 16.40 14.53
CA GLN A 234 38.20 17.67 14.67
C GLN A 234 38.30 18.17 16.13
N LYS A 235 37.58 17.54 17.07
CA LYS A 235 37.59 17.88 18.49
C LYS A 235 38.43 16.91 19.35
N GLN A 236 38.93 15.83 18.74
CA GLN A 236 39.92 14.92 19.32
C GLN A 236 41.29 15.29 18.77
#